data_AF-A0A838HE77-F1
#
_entry.id   AF-A0A838HE77-F1
#
_cell.length_a   1.000
_cell.length_b   1.000
_cell.length_c   1.000
_cell.angle_alpha   90.00
_cell.angle_beta   90.00
_cell.angle_gamma   90.00
#
_symmetry.space_group_name_H-M   'P 1'
#
loop_
_entity.id
_entity.type
_entity.pdbx_description
1 polymer ?
#
loop_
_entity_poly.entity_id
_entity_poly.type
_entity_poly.pdbx_seq_one_letter_code
_entity_poly.pdbx_strand_id
1 'polypeptide(L)'
;MDFPRRALARLTGGPVRQRLLLGFATGTAASLATLALFATGFFRTLEDRTADARFRIERATSGGAQADRRPPIVIVDVDNESLRLYQHDLGRWPWPREIHAAVLDYLALGEPRAVAFDFLFSEPDRGNAAGDTAFATST
;
A
#
# COMPACT_ATOMS: atom_id res chain seq x y z
N MET A 1 -66.88 20.29 -26.31
CA MET A 1 -66.13 21.21 -25.44
C MET A 1 -64.73 20.64 -25.29
N ASP A 2 -63.79 21.10 -26.11
CA ASP A 2 -62.46 20.51 -26.24
C ASP A 2 -61.43 21.46 -25.59
N PHE A 3 -60.74 20.97 -24.56
CA PHE A 3 -59.86 21.80 -23.72
C PHE A 3 -58.64 22.29 -24.52
N PRO A 4 -58.26 23.58 -24.41
CA PRO A 4 -57.18 24.12 -25.23
C PRO A 4 -55.83 23.57 -24.76
N ARG A 5 -55.20 22.74 -25.61
CA ARG A 5 -53.83 22.21 -25.53
C ARG A 5 -52.72 23.27 -25.37
N ARG A 6 -53.07 24.56 -25.27
CA ARG A 6 -52.15 25.71 -25.27
C ARG A 6 -51.58 26.04 -23.89
N ALA A 7 -52.10 25.47 -22.81
CA ALA A 7 -51.65 25.77 -21.44
C ALA A 7 -50.33 25.07 -21.07
N LEU A 8 -50.02 23.91 -21.66
CA LEU A 8 -48.84 23.12 -21.31
C LEU A 8 -47.55 23.59 -22.00
N ALA A 9 -47.64 24.35 -23.10
CA ALA A 9 -46.48 24.83 -23.85
C ALA A 9 -45.81 26.09 -23.24
N ARG A 10 -46.45 26.74 -22.25
CA ARG A 10 -45.91 27.97 -21.61
C ARG A 10 -45.04 27.71 -20.39
N LEU A 11 -44.96 26.46 -19.92
CA LEU A 11 -44.08 26.07 -18.80
C LEU A 11 -42.62 25.86 -19.22
N THR A 12 -42.32 25.94 -20.52
CA THR A 12 -40.96 25.86 -21.09
C THR A 12 -40.43 27.23 -21.54
N GLY A 13 -40.72 28.28 -20.76
CA GLY A 13 -40.31 29.66 -21.04
C GLY A 13 -38.79 29.89 -21.01
N GLY A 14 -38.30 30.75 -21.92
CA GLY A 14 -36.91 31.13 -22.13
C GLY A 14 -36.01 31.33 -20.88
N PRO A 15 -36.44 32.01 -19.80
CA PRO A 15 -35.57 32.21 -18.63
C PRO A 15 -35.24 30.92 -17.87
N VAL A 16 -36.12 29.91 -17.89
CA VAL A 16 -35.84 28.60 -17.26
C VAL A 16 -34.86 27.80 -18.11
N ARG A 17 -35.04 27.79 -19.44
CA ARG A 17 -34.11 27.14 -20.38
C ARG A 17 -32.69 27.74 -20.29
N GLN A 18 -32.59 29.07 -20.19
CA GLN A 18 -31.32 29.77 -20.05
C GLN A 18 -30.59 29.42 -18.75
N ARG A 19 -31.31 29.30 -17.63
CA ARG A 19 -30.76 28.84 -16.35
C ARG A 19 -30.26 27.40 -16.40
N LEU A 20 -31.02 26.50 -17.03
CA LEU A 20 -30.63 25.10 -17.21
C LEU A 20 -29.38 24.97 -18.10
N LEU A 21 -29.32 25.73 -19.20
CA LEU A 21 -28.15 25.75 -20.09
C LEU A 21 -26.90 26.28 -19.40
N LEU A 22 -27.04 27.35 -18.60
CA LEU A 22 -25.92 27.88 -17.81
C LEU A 22 -25.43 26.85 -16.78
N GLY A 23 -26.34 26.17 -16.08
CA GLY A 23 -25.98 25.11 -15.14
C GLY A 23 -25.28 23.92 -15.81
N PHE A 24 -25.74 23.51 -16.99
CA PHE A 24 -25.10 22.44 -17.75
C PHE A 24 -23.71 22.86 -18.26
N ALA A 25 -23.57 24.11 -18.73
CA ALA A 25 -22.30 24.65 -19.21
C ALA A 25 -21.26 24.75 -18.08
N THR A 26 -21.64 25.26 -16.90
CA THR A 26 -20.73 25.32 -15.75
C THR A 26 -20.35 23.94 -15.25
N GLY A 27 -21.31 23.00 -15.18
CA GLY A 27 -21.04 21.62 -14.80
C GLY A 27 -20.09 20.92 -15.78
N THR A 28 -20.27 21.14 -17.08
CA THR A 28 -19.39 20.58 -18.13
C THR A 28 -17.99 21.18 -18.02
N ALA A 29 -17.88 22.50 -17.86
CA ALA A 29 -16.60 23.18 -17.70
C ALA A 29 -15.85 22.69 -16.45
N ALA A 30 -16.52 22.55 -15.31
CA ALA A 30 -15.94 22.02 -14.09
C ALA A 30 -15.48 20.55 -14.25
N SER A 31 -16.27 19.74 -14.95
CA SER A 31 -15.93 18.34 -15.24
C SER A 31 -14.70 18.23 -16.13
N LEU A 32 -14.63 19.02 -17.21
CA LEU A 32 -13.47 19.06 -18.10
C LEU A 32 -12.22 19.55 -17.39
N ALA A 33 -12.32 20.58 -16.55
CA ALA A 33 -11.20 21.07 -15.75
C ALA A 33 -10.69 19.99 -14.78
N THR A 34 -11.60 19.26 -14.14
CA THR A 34 -11.25 18.15 -13.23
C THR A 34 -10.54 17.03 -14.00
N LEU A 35 -11.05 16.63 -15.16
CA LEU A 35 -10.42 15.62 -16.00
C LEU A 35 -9.04 16.07 -16.50
N ALA A 36 -8.89 17.34 -16.86
CA ALA A 36 -7.60 17.89 -17.27
C ALA A 36 -6.57 17.85 -16.13
N LEU A 37 -6.96 18.25 -14.91
CA LEU A 37 -6.10 18.16 -13.72
C LEU A 37 -5.75 16.71 -13.36
N PHE A 38 -6.69 15.79 -13.55
CA PHE A 38 -6.44 14.37 -13.34
C PHE A 38 -5.46 13.81 -14.39
N ALA A 39 -5.62 14.17 -15.65
CA ALA A 39 -4.77 13.74 -16.76
C ALA A 39 -3.31 14.22 -16.59
N THR A 40 -3.09 15.38 -15.98
CA THR A 40 -1.74 15.89 -15.68
C THR A 40 -1.13 15.32 -14.40
N GLY A 41 -1.88 14.53 -13.62
CA GLY A 41 -1.41 13.99 -12.34
C GLY A 41 -1.30 15.04 -11.23
N PHE A 42 -1.98 16.18 -11.35
CA PHE A 42 -1.96 17.26 -10.36
C PHE A 42 -2.31 16.76 -8.96
N PHE A 43 -3.37 15.97 -8.84
CA PHE A 43 -3.82 15.41 -7.56
C PHE A 43 -2.80 14.43 -6.97
N ARG A 44 -2.14 13.60 -7.78
CA ARG A 44 -1.07 12.70 -7.31
C ARG A 44 0.11 13.50 -6.79
N THR A 45 0.51 14.56 -7.49
CA THR A 45 1.62 15.41 -7.02
C THR A 45 1.31 16.08 -5.69
N LEU A 46 0.07 16.51 -5.48
CA LEU A 46 -0.37 17.04 -4.18
C LEU A 46 -0.38 15.96 -3.11
N GLU A 47 -0.88 14.77 -3.42
CA GLU A 47 -0.86 13.62 -2.53
C GLU A 47 0.57 13.27 -2.11
N ASP A 48 1.47 13.04 -3.07
CA ASP A 48 2.88 12.70 -2.83
C ASP A 48 3.57 13.75 -1.95
N ARG A 49 3.36 15.05 -2.24
CA ARG A 49 3.96 16.13 -1.45
C ARG A 49 3.41 16.21 -0.03
N THR A 50 2.10 16.00 0.14
CA THR A 50 1.49 16.03 1.47
C THR A 50 1.83 14.78 2.29
N ALA A 51 1.95 13.63 1.65
CA ALA A 51 2.44 12.40 2.26
C ALA A 51 3.90 12.56 2.73
N ASP A 52 4.78 13.04 1.86
CA ASP A 52 6.18 13.30 2.21
C ASP A 52 6.32 14.32 3.34
N ALA A 53 5.52 15.39 3.33
CA ALA A 53 5.49 16.36 4.43
C ALA A 53 5.06 15.71 5.75
N ARG A 54 4.03 14.85 5.75
CA ARG A 54 3.59 14.12 6.95
C ARG A 54 4.69 13.20 7.48
N PHE A 55 5.34 12.41 6.62
CA PHE A 55 6.44 11.54 7.04
C PHE A 55 7.62 12.33 7.62
N ARG A 56 7.94 13.49 7.04
CA ARG A 56 8.99 14.37 7.59
C ARG A 56 8.61 14.94 8.95
N ILE A 57 7.36 15.39 9.13
CA ILE A 57 6.86 15.89 10.41
C ILE A 57 6.88 14.77 11.45
N GLU A 58 6.35 13.60 11.13
CA GLU A 58 6.36 12.43 12.01
C GLU A 58 7.79 12.05 12.39
N ARG A 59 8.72 12.01 11.44
CA ARG A 59 10.14 11.78 11.73
C ARG A 59 10.69 12.85 12.68
N ALA A 60 10.38 14.12 12.48
CA ALA A 60 10.86 15.19 13.36
C ALA A 60 10.28 15.09 14.78
N THR A 61 8.99 14.74 14.93
CA THR A 61 8.30 14.65 16.23
C THR A 61 8.59 13.35 16.97
N SER A 62 8.76 12.24 16.26
CA SER A 62 9.03 10.90 16.82
C SER A 62 10.50 10.66 17.15
N GLY A 63 11.32 11.73 17.21
CA GLY A 63 12.72 11.65 17.57
C GLY A 63 13.63 11.23 16.41
N GLY A 64 13.47 11.81 15.23
CA GLY A 64 14.27 11.49 14.03
C GLY A 64 15.78 11.66 14.23
N ALA A 65 16.22 12.57 15.10
CA ALA A 65 17.62 12.69 15.52
C ALA A 65 18.11 11.51 16.36
N GLN A 66 17.20 10.77 17.00
CA GLN A 66 17.49 9.52 17.71
C GLN A 66 17.63 8.33 16.73
N ALA A 67 17.02 8.39 15.54
CA ALA A 67 17.13 7.33 14.53
C ALA A 67 18.56 7.14 14.02
N ASP A 68 19.31 8.24 13.83
CA ASP A 68 20.76 8.19 13.47
C ASP A 68 21.64 7.60 14.59
N ARG A 69 21.11 7.48 15.82
CA ARG A 69 21.79 6.85 16.96
C ARG A 69 21.32 5.43 17.22
N ARG A 70 20.28 4.94 16.53
CA ARG A 70 19.85 3.55 16.68
C ARG A 70 20.86 2.66 15.97
N PRO A 71 21.19 1.48 16.53
CA PRO A 71 21.99 0.52 15.80
C PRO A 71 21.31 0.22 14.44
N PRO A 72 22.09 0.01 13.37
CA PRO A 72 21.54 -0.31 12.06
C PRO A 72 20.69 -1.58 12.18
N ILE A 73 19.41 -1.47 11.83
CA ILE A 73 18.49 -2.61 11.77
C ILE A 73 18.45 -3.07 10.31
N VAL A 74 18.68 -4.36 10.09
CA VAL A 74 18.48 -5.00 8.79
C VAL A 74 17.17 -5.75 8.83
N ILE A 75 16.28 -5.44 7.87
CA ILE A 75 15.02 -6.17 7.67
C ILE A 75 15.25 -7.12 6.50
N VAL A 76 15.05 -8.42 6.75
CA VAL A 76 15.05 -9.46 5.72
C VAL A 76 13.60 -9.88 5.54
N ASP A 77 13.06 -9.65 4.34
CA ASP A 77 11.66 -9.92 4.01
C ASP A 77 11.55 -11.01 2.93
N VAL A 78 10.40 -11.68 2.87
CA VAL A 78 10.07 -12.69 1.87
C VAL A 78 8.86 -12.19 1.07
N ASP A 79 9.12 -11.70 -0.14
CA ASP A 79 8.09 -11.18 -1.04
C ASP A 79 7.69 -12.18 -2.14
N ASN A 80 6.71 -11.80 -2.97
CA ASN A 80 6.24 -12.64 -4.07
C ASN A 80 7.36 -13.00 -5.07
N GLU A 81 8.32 -12.10 -5.27
CA GLU A 81 9.45 -12.34 -6.16
C GLU A 81 10.39 -13.38 -5.57
N SER A 82 10.70 -13.29 -4.27
CA SER A 82 11.46 -14.29 -3.53
C SER A 82 10.80 -15.66 -3.60
N LEU A 83 9.48 -15.73 -3.37
CA LEU A 83 8.73 -16.97 -3.50
C LEU A 83 8.81 -17.55 -4.91
N ARG A 84 8.71 -16.71 -5.94
CA ARG A 84 8.84 -17.13 -7.35
C ARG A 84 10.24 -17.63 -7.68
N LEU A 85 11.27 -16.93 -7.21
CA LEU A 85 12.67 -17.28 -7.46
C LEU A 85 13.06 -18.59 -6.79
N TYR A 86 12.65 -18.79 -5.54
CA TYR A 86 13.06 -19.94 -4.74
C TYR A 86 12.05 -21.09 -4.75
N GLN A 87 10.93 -20.98 -5.48
CA GLN A 87 9.92 -22.05 -5.56
C GLN A 87 10.52 -23.39 -6.01
N HIS A 88 11.47 -23.35 -6.95
CA HIS A 88 12.11 -24.55 -7.48
C HIS A 88 13.02 -25.23 -6.45
N ASP A 89 13.77 -24.45 -5.67
CA ASP A 89 14.83 -24.96 -4.80
C ASP A 89 14.33 -25.25 -3.37
N LEU A 90 13.45 -24.38 -2.83
CA LEU A 90 12.92 -24.46 -1.47
C LEU A 90 11.51 -25.03 -1.41
N GLY A 91 10.89 -25.24 -2.58
CA GLY A 91 9.53 -25.76 -2.68
C GLY A 91 8.46 -24.74 -2.29
N ARG A 92 7.32 -25.26 -1.83
CA ARG A 92 6.14 -24.46 -1.53
C ARG A 92 6.25 -23.82 -0.15
N TRP A 93 5.93 -22.53 -0.07
CA TRP A 93 5.72 -21.82 1.19
C TRP A 93 4.54 -22.41 2.01
N PRO A 94 4.60 -22.47 3.35
CA PRO A 94 5.70 -22.07 4.22
C PRO A 94 6.90 -23.02 4.15
N TRP A 95 8.11 -22.47 4.12
CA TRP A 95 9.32 -23.28 4.04
C TRP A 95 9.59 -24.02 5.35
N PRO A 96 10.24 -25.20 5.29
CA PRO A 96 10.66 -25.94 6.47
C PRO A 96 11.58 -25.12 7.39
N ARG A 97 11.60 -25.46 8.69
CA ARG A 97 12.40 -24.74 9.70
C ARG A 97 13.91 -24.85 9.50
N GLU A 98 14.39 -25.93 8.88
CA GLU A 98 15.79 -26.08 8.48
C GLU A 98 16.28 -24.97 7.54
N ILE A 99 15.39 -24.43 6.67
CA ILE A 99 15.72 -23.29 5.83
C ILE A 99 15.93 -22.04 6.68
N HIS A 100 15.08 -21.84 7.68
CA HIS A 100 15.20 -20.71 8.61
C HIS A 100 16.46 -20.84 9.49
N ALA A 101 16.87 -22.06 9.84
CA ALA A 101 18.13 -22.35 10.52
C ALA A 101 19.33 -21.93 9.66
N ALA A 102 19.34 -22.31 8.38
CA ALA A 102 20.40 -21.92 7.46
C ALA A 102 20.48 -20.39 7.26
N VAL A 103 19.33 -19.71 7.21
CA VAL A 103 19.28 -18.24 7.16
C VAL A 103 19.85 -17.64 8.46
N LEU A 104 19.48 -18.17 9.62
CA LEU A 104 19.98 -17.70 10.91
C LEU A 104 21.50 -17.85 11.00
N ASP A 105 22.04 -19.02 10.62
CA ASP A 105 23.48 -19.27 10.60
C ASP A 105 24.22 -18.33 9.64
N TYR A 106 23.63 -18.03 8.47
CA TYR A 106 24.19 -17.05 7.55
C TYR A 106 24.19 -15.63 8.14
N LEU A 107 23.09 -15.22 8.78
CA LEU A 107 22.99 -13.91 9.43
C LEU A 107 23.96 -13.78 10.61
N ALA A 108 24.23 -14.88 11.33
CA ALA A 108 25.15 -14.91 12.45
C ALA A 108 26.61 -14.58 12.03
N LEU A 109 26.98 -14.80 10.77
CA LEU A 109 28.28 -14.36 10.22
C LEU A 109 28.50 -12.84 10.33
N GLY A 110 27.43 -12.06 10.40
CA GLY A 110 27.47 -10.62 10.59
C GLY A 110 27.53 -10.17 12.06
N GLU A 111 27.62 -11.11 13.02
CA GLU A 111 27.61 -10.86 14.47
C GLU A 111 26.51 -9.89 14.93
N PRO A 112 25.24 -10.10 14.52
CA PRO A 112 24.16 -9.21 14.92
C PRO A 112 23.96 -9.26 16.44
N ARG A 113 23.63 -8.12 17.05
CA ARG A 113 23.33 -8.06 18.49
C ARG A 113 22.12 -8.93 18.88
N ALA A 114 21.16 -9.07 17.98
CA ALA A 114 19.97 -9.91 18.13
C ALA A 114 19.35 -10.18 16.75
N VAL A 115 18.71 -11.33 16.61
CA VAL A 115 17.86 -11.67 15.45
C VAL A 115 16.45 -11.93 15.96
N ALA A 116 15.45 -11.36 15.29
CA ALA A 116 14.05 -11.54 15.60
C ALA A 116 13.31 -12.03 14.35
N PHE A 117 12.45 -13.01 14.53
CA PHE A 117 11.58 -13.52 13.47
C PHE A 117 10.19 -12.94 13.63
N ASP A 118 9.65 -12.37 12.56
CA ASP A 118 8.23 -12.00 12.45
C ASP A 118 7.39 -13.16 11.88
N PHE A 119 7.67 -14.38 12.38
CA PHE A 119 6.94 -15.59 12.04
C PHE A 119 6.53 -16.29 13.32
N LEU A 120 5.29 -16.77 13.36
CA LEU A 120 4.79 -17.55 14.48
C LEU A 120 5.03 -19.04 14.25
N PHE A 121 5.81 -19.61 15.15
CA PHE A 121 6.24 -20.99 15.15
C PHE A 121 5.50 -21.82 16.22
N SER A 122 4.16 -21.76 16.21
CA SER A 122 3.32 -22.17 17.34
C SER A 122 3.26 -23.67 17.64
N GLU A 123 3.51 -24.53 16.65
CA GLU A 123 3.45 -25.98 16.81
C GLU A 123 4.75 -26.65 16.36
N PRO A 124 5.10 -27.81 16.95
CA PRO A 124 6.16 -28.66 16.43
C PRO A 124 5.86 -29.11 15.00
N ASP A 125 6.88 -29.11 14.15
CA ASP A 125 6.82 -29.69 12.82
C ASP A 125 6.82 -31.23 12.92
N ARG A 126 5.61 -31.79 12.99
CA ARG A 126 5.41 -33.25 13.05
C ARG A 126 5.89 -33.98 11.78
N GLY A 127 6.00 -33.27 10.65
CA GLY A 127 6.50 -33.82 9.39
C GLY A 127 8.02 -33.78 9.27
N ASN A 128 8.68 -32.88 10.01
CA ASN A 128 10.13 -32.71 9.99
C ASN A 128 10.69 -32.27 11.36
N ALA A 129 10.68 -33.17 12.34
CA ALA A 129 11.23 -32.91 13.68
C ALA A 129 12.74 -32.61 13.68
N ALA A 130 13.47 -33.10 12.66
CA ALA A 130 14.89 -32.78 12.49
C ALA A 130 15.08 -31.28 12.17
N GLY A 131 14.21 -30.71 11.34
CA GLY A 131 14.20 -29.27 11.03
C GLY A 131 13.92 -28.39 12.25
N ASP A 132 12.99 -28.80 13.12
CA ASP A 132 12.76 -28.13 14.41
C ASP A 132 14.01 -28.13 15.29
N THR A 133 14.69 -29.27 15.36
CA THR A 133 15.93 -29.43 16.15
C THR A 133 17.04 -28.56 15.58
N ALA A 134 17.25 -28.59 14.26
CA ALA A 134 18.25 -27.79 13.57
C ALA A 134 18.05 -26.29 13.84
N PHE A 135 16.81 -25.81 13.76
CA PHE A 135 16.49 -24.42 14.04
C PHE A 135 16.70 -24.05 15.52
N ALA A 136 16.32 -24.92 16.46
CA ALA A 136 16.52 -24.68 17.88
C ALA A 136 18.00 -24.67 18.30
N THR A 137 18.87 -25.36 17.57
CA THR A 137 20.31 -25.44 17.84
C THR A 137 21.17 -24.55 16.96
N SER A 138 20.57 -23.86 15.98
CA SER A 138 21.27 -22.87 15.15
C SER A 138 21.71 -21.66 15.99
N THR A 139 22.77 -21.01 15.52
CA THR A 139 23.73 -20.17 16.26
C THR A 139 23.21 -19.37 17.46
#